data_AF-A0A2T4PRZ4-F1
#
_entry.id   AF-A0A2T4PRZ4-F1
#
_cell.length_a   1.000
_cell.length_b   1.000
_cell.length_c   1.000
_cell.angle_alpha   90.00
_cell.angle_beta   90.00
_cell.angle_gamma   90.00
#
_symmetry.space_group_name_H-M   'P 1'
#
loop_
_entity.id
_entity.type
_entity.pdbx_description
1 polymer ?
#
loop_
_entity_poly.entity_id
_entity_poly.type
_entity_poly.pdbx_seq_one_letter_code
_entity_poly.pdbx_strand_id
1 'polypeptide(L)'
;MNKYINLMINKFESYIYMLDTVEPTNDTAKFLNDKVIYKEIHKVQSYLKSFDDRTEKFILYTDYLDLLSIIYNDVHTSTTKRNTMIVALNNAIHDLNKMNQELAYESR
;
A
#
# COMPACT_ATOMS: atom_id res chain seq x y z
N MET A 1 17.27 -5.47 -2.22
CA MET A 1 16.00 -4.82 -1.83
C MET A 1 15.63 -3.84 -2.94
N ASN A 2 14.50 -4.05 -3.61
CA ASN A 2 14.03 -3.17 -4.68
C ASN A 2 13.67 -1.79 -4.08
N LYS A 3 14.33 -0.73 -4.57
CA LYS A 3 14.16 0.63 -4.02
C LYS A 3 12.71 1.12 -4.04
N TYR A 4 11.90 0.69 -5.01
CA TYR A 4 10.50 1.08 -5.11
C TYR A 4 9.65 0.42 -4.04
N ILE A 5 9.87 -0.88 -3.81
CA ILE A 5 9.19 -1.63 -2.74
C ILE A 5 9.53 -1.01 -1.37
N ASN A 6 10.80 -0.66 -1.13
CA ASN A 6 11.19 0.00 0.12
C ASN A 6 10.45 1.31 0.35
N LEU A 7 10.28 2.12 -0.69
CA LEU A 7 9.53 3.37 -0.60
C LEU A 7 8.04 3.13 -0.31
N MET A 8 7.46 2.06 -0.87
CA MET A 8 6.07 1.68 -0.61
C MET A 8 5.89 1.21 0.85
N ILE A 9 6.80 0.36 1.34
CA ILE A 9 6.80 -0.12 2.73
C ILE A 9 6.93 1.05 3.71
N ASN A 10 7.92 1.93 3.52
CA ASN A 10 8.15 3.08 4.40
C ASN A 10 6.93 4.01 4.49
N LYS A 11 6.18 4.18 3.39
CA LYS A 11 4.92 4.92 3.39
C LYS A 11 3.88 4.26 4.30
N PHE A 12 3.71 2.95 4.18
CA PHE A 12 2.75 2.21 5.00
C PHE A 12 3.14 2.20 6.48
N GLU A 13 4.43 2.02 6.80
CA GLU A 13 4.95 2.13 8.17
C GLU A 13 4.69 3.52 8.78
N SER A 14 4.86 4.59 7.99
CA SER A 14 4.57 5.95 8.44
C SER A 14 3.09 6.15 8.77
N TYR A 15 2.18 5.53 8.00
CA TYR A 15 0.75 5.58 8.29
C TYR A 15 0.39 4.76 9.53
N ILE A 16 1.02 3.60 9.74
CA ILE A 16 0.87 2.82 10.98
C ILE A 16 1.33 3.65 12.17
N TYR A 17 2.51 4.27 12.10
CA TYR A 17 3.01 5.12 13.18
C TYR A 17 2.05 6.25 13.54
N MET A 18 1.45 6.90 12.53
CA MET A 18 0.43 7.92 12.74
C MET A 18 -0.80 7.35 13.50
N LEU A 19 -1.26 6.16 13.12
CA LEU A 19 -2.46 5.53 13.66
C LEU A 19 -2.27 4.80 14.99
N ASP A 20 -1.03 4.47 15.35
CA ASP A 20 -0.72 3.73 16.57
C ASP A 20 -0.19 4.65 17.68
N THR A 21 0.52 5.73 17.29
CA THR A 21 1.22 6.61 18.26
C THR A 21 0.71 8.05 18.26
N VAL A 22 0.54 8.67 17.08
CA VAL A 22 0.34 10.13 16.99
C VAL A 22 -1.13 10.52 17.15
N GLU A 23 -2.00 9.97 16.30
CA GLU A 23 -3.44 10.21 16.31
C GLU A 23 -4.22 8.90 16.12
N PRO A 24 -4.40 8.11 17.20
CA PRO A 24 -4.96 6.77 17.11
C PRO A 24 -6.49 6.76 17.06
N THR A 25 -7.06 7.48 16.09
CA THR A 25 -8.51 7.66 15.94
C THR A 25 -9.06 7.05 14.64
N ASN A 26 -10.36 6.73 14.65
CA ASN A 26 -11.06 6.30 13.44
C ASN A 26 -11.18 7.42 12.39
N ASP A 27 -11.20 8.68 12.82
CA ASP A 27 -11.27 9.84 11.92
C ASP A 27 -9.96 10.04 11.16
N THR A 28 -8.81 9.86 11.83
CA THR A 28 -7.49 9.86 11.19
C THR A 28 -7.38 8.73 10.17
N ALA A 29 -7.84 7.52 10.52
CA ALA A 29 -7.87 6.39 9.59
C ALA A 29 -8.77 6.66 8.38
N LYS A 30 -9.96 7.24 8.60
CA LYS A 30 -10.86 7.65 7.52
C LYS A 30 -10.20 8.70 6.60
N PHE A 31 -9.54 9.70 7.18
CA PHE A 31 -8.83 10.72 6.41
C PHE A 31 -7.72 10.11 5.55
N LEU A 32 -6.87 9.26 6.14
CA LEU A 32 -5.81 8.57 5.41
C LEU A 32 -6.39 7.73 4.27
N ASN A 33 -7.49 7.03 4.51
CA ASN A 33 -8.13 6.21 3.49
C ASN A 33 -8.70 7.04 2.33
N ASP A 34 -9.55 8.01 2.65
CA ASP A 34 -10.32 8.79 1.66
C ASP A 34 -9.46 9.82 0.91
N LYS A 35 -8.33 10.25 1.50
CA LYS A 35 -7.47 11.30 0.91
C LYS A 35 -6.10 10.81 0.48
N VAL A 36 -5.49 9.90 1.21
CA VAL A 36 -4.10 9.46 0.95
C VAL A 36 -4.09 8.19 0.11
N ILE A 37 -4.71 7.11 0.59
CA ILE A 37 -4.79 5.83 -0.14
C ILE A 37 -5.53 6.01 -1.46
N TYR A 38 -6.71 6.64 -1.43
CA TYR A 38 -7.48 6.90 -2.65
C TYR A 38 -6.70 7.72 -3.70
N LYS A 39 -5.95 8.74 -3.25
CA LYS A 39 -5.12 9.54 -4.16
C LYS A 39 -3.95 8.73 -4.73
N GLU A 40 -3.35 7.84 -3.93
CA GLU A 40 -2.27 6.97 -4.41
C GLU A 40 -2.78 5.97 -5.44
N ILE A 41 -3.97 5.38 -5.25
CA ILE A 41 -4.64 4.54 -6.26
C ILE A 41 -4.70 5.24 -7.61
N HIS A 42 -5.22 6.48 -7.65
CA HIS A 42 -5.33 7.25 -8.89
C HIS A 42 -3.98 7.53 -9.54
N LYS A 43 -2.95 7.85 -8.75
CA LYS A 43 -1.60 8.06 -9.28
C LYS A 43 -1.05 6.78 -9.89
N VAL A 44 -1.18 5.64 -9.21
CA VAL A 44 -0.66 4.35 -9.70
C VAL A 44 -1.41 3.93 -10.97
N GLN A 45 -2.74 4.07 -11.00
CA GLN A 45 -3.52 3.84 -12.22
C GLN A 45 -3.08 4.73 -13.38
N SER A 46 -2.83 6.01 -13.12
CA SER A 46 -2.31 6.92 -14.16
C SER A 46 -0.90 6.54 -14.61
N TYR A 47 -0.06 6.08 -13.69
CA TYR A 47 1.30 5.64 -13.98
C TYR A 47 1.28 4.41 -14.87
N LEU A 48 0.48 3.39 -14.54
CA LEU A 48 0.34 2.14 -15.31
C LEU A 48 -0.06 2.36 -16.77
N LYS A 49 -0.88 3.38 -17.07
CA LYS A 49 -1.23 3.75 -18.46
C LYS A 49 -0.05 4.17 -19.33
N SER A 50 1.08 4.52 -18.71
CA SER A 50 2.30 4.96 -19.42
C SER A 50 3.35 3.86 -19.60
N PHE A 51 3.10 2.65 -19.08
CA PHE A 51 4.02 1.52 -19.19
C PHE A 51 3.61 0.53 -20.27
N ASP A 52 4.62 -0.13 -20.83
CA ASP A 52 4.45 -1.41 -21.52
C ASP A 52 4.09 -2.49 -20.48
N ASP A 53 3.02 -3.24 -20.77
CA ASP A 53 2.39 -4.22 -19.89
C ASP A 53 3.31 -5.41 -19.55
N ARG A 54 4.42 -5.57 -20.27
CA ARG A 54 5.38 -6.67 -20.09
C ARG A 54 6.57 -6.32 -19.21
N THR A 55 6.63 -5.11 -18.66
CA THR A 55 7.78 -4.70 -17.83
C THR A 55 7.62 -5.14 -16.38
N GLU A 56 8.72 -5.52 -15.72
CA GLU A 56 8.73 -5.81 -14.27
C GLU A 56 8.12 -4.69 -13.43
N LYS A 57 8.31 -3.43 -13.87
CA LYS A 57 7.68 -2.26 -13.25
C LYS A 57 6.17 -2.32 -13.37
N PHE A 58 5.62 -2.65 -14.54
CA PHE A 58 4.18 -2.76 -14.72
C PHE A 58 3.58 -3.80 -13.77
N ILE A 59 4.21 -4.97 -13.66
CA ILE A 59 3.79 -6.04 -12.75
C ILE A 59 3.80 -5.52 -11.30
N LEU A 60 4.94 -4.98 -10.84
CA LEU A 60 5.07 -4.44 -9.48
C LEU A 60 4.02 -3.37 -9.14
N TYR A 61 3.77 -2.43 -10.06
CA TYR A 61 2.79 -1.36 -9.81
C TYR A 61 1.35 -1.85 -9.92
N THR A 62 1.09 -2.96 -10.62
CA THR A 62 -0.21 -3.63 -10.66
C THR A 62 -0.47 -4.31 -9.31
N ASP A 63 0.49 -5.10 -8.81
CA ASP A 63 0.37 -5.73 -7.48
C ASP A 63 0.21 -4.68 -6.37
N TYR A 64 0.96 -3.57 -6.46
CA TYR A 64 0.82 -2.47 -5.52
C TYR A 64 -0.56 -1.80 -5.59
N LEU A 65 -1.14 -1.65 -6.79
CA LEU A 65 -2.49 -1.11 -6.97
C LEU A 65 -3.55 -2.01 -6.32
N ASP A 66 -3.40 -3.32 -6.42
CA ASP A 66 -4.30 -4.28 -5.80
C ASP A 66 -4.23 -4.19 -4.28
N LEU A 67 -3.03 -4.12 -3.70
CA LEU A 67 -2.85 -3.90 -2.26
C LEU A 67 -3.52 -2.61 -1.77
N LEU A 68 -3.34 -1.50 -2.50
CA LEU A 68 -3.98 -0.23 -2.17
C LEU A 68 -5.52 -0.34 -2.23
N SER A 69 -6.05 -1.06 -3.21
CA SER A 69 -7.48 -1.25 -3.39
C SER A 69 -8.08 -2.09 -2.27
N ILE A 70 -7.39 -3.13 -1.81
CA ILE A 70 -7.78 -3.95 -0.65
C ILE A 70 -7.83 -3.08 0.60
N ILE A 71 -6.75 -2.33 0.91
CA ILE A 71 -6.71 -1.41 2.05
C ILE A 71 -7.91 -0.45 2.00
N TYR A 72 -8.15 0.16 0.84
CA TYR A 72 -9.22 1.13 0.69
C TYR A 72 -10.59 0.54 1.02
N ASN A 73 -10.92 -0.61 0.45
CA ASN A 73 -12.22 -1.26 0.62
C ASN A 73 -12.44 -1.76 2.05
N ASP A 74 -11.43 -2.37 2.65
CA ASP A 74 -11.48 -2.87 4.03
C ASP A 74 -11.77 -1.74 5.02
N VAL A 75 -11.02 -0.63 4.90
CA VAL A 75 -11.17 0.51 5.82
C VAL A 75 -12.46 1.28 5.55
N HIS A 76 -12.86 1.43 4.29
CA HIS A 76 -14.07 2.17 3.93
C HIS A 76 -15.32 1.55 4.58
N THR A 77 -15.45 0.23 4.49
CA THR A 77 -16.62 -0.53 4.96
C THR A 77 -16.59 -0.84 6.47
N SER A 78 -15.42 -0.79 7.11
CA SER A 78 -15.26 -1.11 8.53
C SER A 78 -15.85 -0.07 9.49
N THR A 79 -16.39 -0.53 10.62
CA THR A 79 -16.79 0.31 11.76
C THR A 79 -15.61 0.61 12.70
N THR A 80 -14.55 -0.20 12.66
CA THR A 80 -13.32 -0.06 13.47
C THR A 80 -12.14 0.37 12.59
N LYS A 81 -12.35 1.45 11.82
CA LYS A 81 -11.47 1.94 10.75
C LYS A 81 -9.98 1.99 11.13
N ARG A 82 -9.64 2.46 12.33
CA ARG A 82 -8.25 2.52 12.79
C ARG A 82 -7.59 1.13 12.84
N ASN A 83 -8.23 0.19 13.55
CA ASN A 83 -7.68 -1.16 13.70
C ASN A 83 -7.63 -1.89 12.36
N THR A 84 -8.69 -1.77 11.56
CA THR A 84 -8.71 -2.34 10.21
C THR A 84 -7.60 -1.78 9.34
N MET A 85 -7.35 -0.46 9.39
CA MET A 85 -6.28 0.16 8.61
C MET A 85 -4.89 -0.31 9.05
N ILE A 86 -4.63 -0.41 10.35
CA ILE A 86 -3.36 -0.94 10.86
C ILE A 86 -3.14 -2.38 10.38
N VAL A 87 -4.16 -3.24 10.47
CA VAL A 87 -4.06 -4.64 10.01
C VAL A 87 -3.84 -4.70 8.49
N ALA A 88 -4.62 -3.97 7.71
CA ALA A 88 -4.51 -3.96 6.25
C ALA A 88 -3.14 -3.44 5.79
N LEU A 89 -2.61 -2.40 6.43
CA LEU A 89 -1.27 -1.88 6.14
C LEU A 89 -0.17 -2.89 6.48
N ASN A 90 -0.27 -3.58 7.63
CA ASN A 90 0.69 -4.64 7.99
C ASN A 90 0.66 -5.82 7.02
N ASN A 91 -0.52 -6.25 6.58
CA ASN A 91 -0.67 -7.29 5.57
C ASN A 91 -0.03 -6.86 4.25
N ALA A 92 -0.30 -5.63 3.80
CA ALA A 92 0.31 -5.11 2.57
C ALA A 92 1.84 -5.00 2.67
N ILE A 93 2.39 -4.64 3.84
CA ILE A 93 3.84 -4.67 4.08
C ILE A 93 4.39 -6.09 4.00
N HIS A 94 3.68 -7.08 4.55
CA HIS A 94 4.07 -8.49 4.45
C HIS A 94 4.14 -8.94 3.00
N ASP A 95 3.12 -8.64 2.20
CA ASP A 95 3.06 -9.00 0.77
C ASP A 95 4.15 -8.31 -0.03
N LEU A 96 4.39 -7.01 0.20
CA LEU A 96 5.50 -6.27 -0.42
C LEU A 96 6.87 -6.88 -0.08
N ASN A 97 7.07 -7.30 1.17
CA ASN A 97 8.32 -7.97 1.57
C ASN A 97 8.50 -9.31 0.86
N LYS A 98 7.40 -10.07 0.67
CA LYS A 98 7.43 -11.33 -0.08
C LYS A 98 7.80 -11.09 -1.55
N MET A 99 7.16 -10.13 -2.24
CA MET A 99 7.51 -9.76 -3.62
C MET A 99 8.99 -9.37 -3.75
N ASN A 100 9.50 -8.61 -2.78
CA ASN A 100 10.89 -8.17 -2.77
C ASN A 100 11.89 -9.33 -2.56
N GLN A 101 11.50 -10.38 -1.81
CA GLN A 101 12.30 -11.60 -1.70
C GLN A 101 12.31 -12.36 -3.04
N GLU A 102 11.14 -12.58 -3.64
CA GLU A 102 11.00 -13.29 -4.93
C GLU A 102 11.86 -12.64 -6.03
N LEU A 103 11.78 -11.32 -6.18
CA LEU A 103 12.61 -10.56 -7.15
C LEU A 103 14.11 -10.64 -6.86
N ALA A 104 14.51 -10.79 -5.58
CA ALA A 104 15.92 -10.94 -5.23
C ALA A 104 16.46 -12.34 -5.57
N TYR A 105 15.62 -13.37 -5.55
CA TYR A 105 15.98 -14.73 -5.94
C TYR A 105 16.08 -14.91 -7.45
N GLU A 106 15.19 -14.30 -8.24
CA GLU A 106 15.22 -14.37 -9.71
C GLU A 106 16.43 -13.66 -10.33
N SER A 107 17.05 -12.74 -9.59
CA SER A 107 18.26 -12.00 -10.02
C SER A 107 19.60 -12.72 -9.77
N ARG A 108 19.58 -14.00 -9.32
CA ARG A 108 20.77 -14.84 -9.07
C ARG A 108 20.85 -15.99 -10.05
#